data_AF-A0A7C8AA08-F1
#
_entry.id   AF-A0A7C8AA08-F1
#
_cell.length_a   1.000
_cell.length_b   1.000
_cell.length_c   1.000
_cell.angle_alpha   90.00
_cell.angle_beta   90.00
_cell.angle_gamma   90.00
#
_symmetry.space_group_name_H-M   'P 1'
#
loop_
_entity.id
_entity.type
_entity.pdbx_description
1 polymer ?
#
loop_
_entity_poly.entity_id
_entity_poly.type
_entity_poly.pdbx_seq_one_letter_code
_entity_poly.pdbx_strand_id
1 'polypeptide(L)'
;MESKAEFIRKKLLEFYKGSIPDYVVNAGKSHITIRQQETPFTSREYVVTICSVHEYFTSESDKDESELAGMTGEPNFIYKLALECLRWFKFISPEEFK
;
A
#
# COMPACT_ATOMS: atom_id res chain seq x y z
N MET A 1 -17.80 -3.76 21.00
CA MET A 1 -16.33 -3.78 20.82
C MET A 1 -16.11 -3.87 19.32
N GLU A 2 -15.56 -2.83 18.69
CA GLU A 2 -15.30 -2.84 17.24
C GLU A 2 -14.23 -3.89 16.93
N SER A 3 -14.45 -4.70 15.89
CA SER A 3 -13.44 -5.67 15.46
C SER A 3 -12.26 -4.96 14.80
N LYS A 4 -11.08 -5.58 14.83
CA LYS A 4 -9.89 -5.05 14.15
C LYS A 4 -10.14 -4.81 12.65
N ALA A 5 -10.95 -5.65 12.02
CA ALA A 5 -11.30 -5.53 10.60
C ALA A 5 -12.21 -4.31 10.33
N GLU A 6 -13.20 -4.07 11.19
CA GLU A 6 -14.07 -2.89 11.09
C GLU A 6 -13.29 -1.58 11.31
N PHE A 7 -12.41 -1.54 12.31
CA PHE A 7 -11.54 -0.40 12.55
C PHE A 7 -10.67 -0.06 11.33
N ILE A 8 -10.01 -1.06 10.75
CA ILE A 8 -9.18 -0.87 9.55
C ILE A 8 -10.03 -0.40 8.37
N ARG A 9 -11.20 -1.01 8.14
CA ARG A 9 -12.10 -0.60 7.05
C ARG A 9 -12.54 0.85 7.21
N LYS A 10 -12.90 1.27 8.43
CA LYS A 10 -13.25 2.66 8.73
C LYS A 10 -12.08 3.61 8.44
N LYS A 11 -10.87 3.24 8.85
CA LYS A 11 -9.67 4.03 8.60
C LYS A 11 -9.32 4.12 7.11
N LEU A 12 -9.51 3.05 6.34
CA LEU A 12 -9.36 3.08 4.89
C LEU A 12 -10.38 4.01 4.24
N LEU A 13 -11.64 4.00 4.69
CA LEU A 13 -12.65 4.93 4.21
C LEU A 13 -12.30 6.38 4.54
N GLU A 14 -11.78 6.66 5.74
CA GLU A 14 -11.28 7.99 6.12
C GLU A 14 -10.11 8.42 5.22
N PHE A 15 -9.13 7.54 5.01
CA PHE A 15 -7.95 7.79 4.18
C PHE A 15 -8.31 8.07 2.71
N TYR A 16 -9.20 7.28 2.12
CA TYR A 16 -9.65 7.42 0.73
C TYR A 16 -10.90 8.30 0.56
N LYS A 17 -11.31 9.05 1.59
CA LYS A 17 -12.43 10.00 1.53
C LYS A 17 -13.76 9.35 1.08
N GLY A 18 -14.03 8.14 1.56
CA GLY A 18 -15.32 7.45 1.40
C GLY A 18 -15.37 6.38 0.32
N SER A 19 -14.34 6.21 -0.50
CA SER A 19 -14.29 5.16 -1.54
C SER A 19 -12.93 4.48 -1.60
N ILE A 20 -12.86 3.23 -1.14
CA ILE A 20 -11.63 2.44 -1.18
C ILE A 20 -11.40 1.97 -2.63
N PRO A 21 -10.21 2.17 -3.22
CA PRO A 21 -9.92 1.66 -4.55
C PRO A 21 -9.99 0.13 -4.62
N ASP A 22 -10.50 -0.41 -5.74
CA ASP A 22 -10.69 -1.86 -5.91
C ASP A 22 -9.39 -2.67 -5.89
N TYR A 23 -8.24 -2.02 -6.16
CA TYR A 23 -6.94 -2.66 -6.05
C TYR A 23 -6.51 -2.87 -4.59
N VAL A 24 -7.13 -2.21 -3.60
CA VAL A 24 -6.81 -2.41 -2.18
C VAL A 24 -7.63 -3.56 -1.64
N VAL A 25 -6.99 -4.72 -1.46
CA VAL A 25 -7.65 -5.95 -1.01
C VAL A 25 -7.79 -5.99 0.51
N ASN A 26 -6.72 -5.60 1.21
CA ASN A 26 -6.65 -5.62 2.66
C ASN A 26 -5.62 -4.58 3.14
N ALA A 27 -5.71 -4.17 4.40
CA ALA A 27 -4.69 -3.33 5.01
C ALA A 27 -4.51 -3.65 6.49
N GLY A 28 -3.38 -3.23 7.03
CA GLY A 28 -3.08 -3.24 8.43
C GLY A 28 -2.20 -2.06 8.80
N LYS A 29 -1.76 -2.04 10.06
CA LYS A 29 -0.88 -0.98 10.57
C LYS A 29 0.48 -0.96 9.87
N SER A 30 0.98 -2.12 9.44
CA SER A 30 2.33 -2.30 8.90
C SER A 30 2.36 -2.88 7.48
N HIS A 31 1.18 -3.15 6.89
CA HIS A 31 1.08 -3.68 5.53
C HIS A 31 -0.16 -3.14 4.81
N ILE A 32 -0.14 -3.20 3.49
CA ILE A 32 -1.29 -3.05 2.61
C ILE A 32 -1.19 -4.10 1.50
N THR A 33 -2.27 -4.81 1.24
CA THR A 33 -2.34 -5.81 0.18
C THR A 33 -2.98 -5.19 -1.04
N ILE A 34 -2.24 -5.16 -2.15
CA ILE A 34 -2.66 -4.54 -3.40
C ILE A 34 -2.79 -5.62 -4.48
N ARG A 35 -3.87 -5.58 -5.23
CA ARG A 35 -4.10 -6.43 -6.39
C ARG A 35 -3.75 -5.69 -7.66
N GLN A 36 -2.82 -6.22 -8.43
CA GLN A 36 -2.50 -5.76 -9.77
C GLN A 36 -3.06 -6.74 -10.79
N GLN A 37 -3.71 -6.21 -11.82
CA GLN A 37 -4.14 -7.00 -12.96
C GLN A 37 -2.94 -7.21 -13.89
N GLU A 38 -2.57 -8.47 -14.15
CA GLU A 38 -1.48 -8.81 -15.08
C GLU A 38 -2.03 -9.08 -16.48
N THR A 39 -3.20 -9.72 -16.55
CA THR A 39 -3.92 -9.99 -17.80
C THR A 39 -5.43 -9.79 -17.59
N PRO A 40 -6.28 -9.81 -18.63
CA PRO A 40 -7.72 -9.74 -18.48
C PRO A 40 -8.32 -10.82 -17.55
N PHE A 41 -7.62 -11.94 -17.34
CA PHE A 41 -8.10 -13.10 -16.59
C PHE A 41 -7.27 -13.41 -15.33
N THR A 42 -6.13 -12.74 -15.15
CA THR A 42 -5.22 -13.00 -14.03
C THR A 42 -4.87 -11.72 -13.30
N SER A 43 -4.84 -11.83 -11.97
CA SER A 43 -4.40 -10.78 -11.07
C SER A 43 -3.51 -11.37 -10.01
N ARG A 44 -2.53 -10.58 -9.56
CA ARG A 44 -1.62 -10.96 -8.50
C ARG A 44 -1.77 -10.00 -7.32
N GLU A 45 -1.73 -10.56 -6.12
CA GLU A 45 -1.76 -9.78 -4.88
C GLU A 45 -0.35 -9.62 -4.33
N TYR A 46 -0.03 -8.40 -3.94
CA TYR A 46 1.26 -7.99 -3.41
C TYR A 46 1.06 -7.45 -2.00
N VAL A 47 1.84 -7.96 -1.04
CA VAL A 47 1.83 -7.45 0.33
C VAL A 47 2.93 -6.40 0.45
N VAL A 48 2.54 -5.13 0.40
CA VAL A 48 3.46 -4.01 0.58
C VAL A 48 3.57 -3.70 2.06
N THR A 49 4.77 -3.82 2.62
CA THR A 49 5.03 -3.52 4.04
C THR A 49 5.67 -2.16 4.23
N ILE A 50 5.71 -1.66 5.46
CA ILE A 50 6.50 -0.45 5.81
C ILE A 50 7.96 -0.64 5.39
N CYS A 51 8.54 -1.83 5.61
CA CYS A 51 9.91 -2.14 5.21
C CYS A 51 10.10 -2.05 3.70
N SER A 52 9.18 -2.61 2.91
CA SER A 52 9.22 -2.54 1.45
C SER A 52 9.19 -1.10 0.93
N VAL A 53 8.39 -0.24 1.57
CA VAL A 53 8.33 1.19 1.23
C VAL A 53 9.61 1.90 1.63
N HIS A 54 10.16 1.60 2.81
CA HIS A 54 11.42 2.15 3.27
C HIS A 54 12.58 1.77 2.34
N GLU A 55 12.68 0.48 1.97
CA GLU A 55 13.66 -0.02 1.00
C GLU A 55 13.54 0.71 -0.34
N TYR A 56 12.32 0.84 -0.88
CA TYR A 56 12.09 1.57 -2.13
C TYR A 56 12.61 3.02 -2.11
N PHE A 57 12.43 3.74 -1.00
CA PHE A 57 12.87 5.14 -0.89
C PHE A 57 14.35 5.31 -0.51
N THR A 58 15.01 4.25 -0.04
CA THR A 58 16.42 4.29 0.41
C THR A 58 17.38 3.58 -0.52
N SER A 59 16.89 2.73 -1.42
CA SER A 59 17.71 2.08 -2.45
C SER A 59 18.22 3.11 -3.46
N GLU A 60 19.54 3.12 -3.68
CA GLU A 60 20.18 3.91 -4.74
C GLU A 60 20.08 3.26 -6.14
N SER A 61 19.28 2.20 -6.31
CA SER A 61 19.19 1.45 -7.56
C SER A 61 18.69 2.31 -8.72
N ASP A 62 19.40 2.23 -9.85
CA ASP A 62 19.03 2.87 -11.12
C ASP A 62 17.55 2.62 -11.44
N LYS A 63 16.80 3.70 -11.62
CA LYS A 63 15.32 3.71 -11.64
C LYS A 63 14.71 3.17 -12.95
N ASP A 64 15.50 2.48 -13.77
CA ASP A 64 15.04 1.95 -15.05
C ASP A 64 14.00 0.83 -14.86
N GLU A 65 14.07 0.10 -13.74
CA GLU A 65 13.01 -0.78 -13.26
C GLU A 65 12.72 -0.47 -11.79
N SER A 66 11.55 0.14 -11.52
CA SER A 66 11.12 0.38 -10.14
C SER A 66 10.39 -0.85 -9.60
N GLU A 67 10.88 -1.42 -8.50
CA GLU A 67 10.24 -2.55 -7.81
C GLU A 67 9.72 -2.12 -6.43
N LEU A 68 8.49 -2.49 -6.09
CA LEU A 68 7.93 -2.34 -4.76
C LEU A 68 7.36 -3.67 -4.25
N ALA A 69 8.02 -4.30 -3.27
CA ALA A 69 7.59 -5.58 -2.70
C ALA A 69 7.39 -6.69 -3.76
N GLY A 70 8.30 -6.81 -4.73
CA GLY A 70 8.17 -7.76 -5.84
C GLY A 70 7.27 -7.29 -6.99
N MET A 71 6.61 -6.14 -6.86
CA MET A 71 5.81 -5.55 -7.94
C MET A 71 6.72 -4.71 -8.83
N THR A 72 6.85 -5.10 -10.10
CA THR A 72 7.54 -4.31 -11.12
C THR A 72 6.54 -3.57 -11.99
N GLY A 73 6.95 -2.43 -12.55
CA GLY A 73 6.13 -1.67 -13.48
C GLY A 73 6.74 -0.33 -13.84
N GLU A 74 5.94 0.48 -14.54
CA GLU A 74 6.30 1.85 -14.91
C GLU A 74 6.81 2.64 -13.67
N PRO A 75 8.00 3.26 -13.71
CA PRO A 75 8.59 3.93 -12.55
C PRO A 75 7.65 4.94 -11.88
N ASN A 76 6.90 5.70 -12.69
CA ASN A 76 5.93 6.67 -12.18
C ASN A 76 4.74 6.03 -11.46
N PHE A 77 4.31 4.83 -11.89
CA PHE A 77 3.24 4.10 -11.24
C PHE A 77 3.71 3.55 -9.89
N ILE A 78 4.85 2.88 -9.87
CA ILE A 78 5.43 2.29 -8.66
C ILE A 78 5.75 3.36 -7.62
N TYR A 79 6.29 4.51 -8.05
CA TYR A 79 6.53 5.65 -7.17
C TYR A 79 5.25 6.19 -6.52
N LYS A 80 4.17 6.36 -7.30
CA LYS A 80 2.87 6.81 -6.77
C LYS A 80 2.30 5.81 -5.78
N LEU A 81 2.41 4.51 -6.08
CA LEU A 81 1.95 3.44 -5.20
C LEU A 81 2.75 3.41 -3.89
N ALA A 82 4.07 3.53 -3.96
CA ALA A 82 4.94 3.62 -2.78
C ALA A 82 4.60 4.84 -1.92
N LEU A 83 4.36 6.01 -2.54
CA LEU A 83 3.91 7.21 -1.83
C LEU A 83 2.54 7.03 -1.18
N GLU A 84 1.60 6.36 -1.84
CA GLU A 84 0.29 6.06 -1.29
C GLU A 84 0.41 5.15 -0.06
N CYS A 85 1.20 4.08 -0.16
CA CYS A 85 1.50 3.18 0.95
C CYS A 85 2.16 3.93 2.11
N LEU A 86 3.14 4.80 1.83
CA LEU A 86 3.78 5.65 2.84
C LEU A 86 2.76 6.56 3.55
N ARG A 87 1.85 7.18 2.79
CA ARG A 87 0.78 8.02 3.36
C ARG A 87 -0.18 7.21 4.20
N TRP A 88 -0.55 6.00 3.77
CA TRP A 88 -1.35 5.09 4.57
C TRP A 88 -0.65 4.77 5.89
N PHE A 89 0.63 4.36 5.84
CA PHE A 89 1.40 4.04 7.04
C PHE A 89 1.54 5.23 7.98
N LYS A 90 1.73 6.44 7.47
CA LYS A 90 1.71 7.66 8.28
C LYS A 90 0.34 7.95 8.89
N PHE A 91 -0.74 7.68 8.17
CA PHE A 91 -2.11 7.93 8.62
C PHE A 91 -2.57 6.91 9.69
N ILE A 92 -2.26 5.63 9.48
CA ILE A 92 -2.66 4.54 10.38
C ILE A 92 -1.70 4.38 11.57
N SER A 93 -0.47 4.90 11.45
CA SER A 93 0.44 5.04 12.59
C SER A 93 -0.06 6.22 13.42
N PRO A 94 -0.56 5.96 14.63
CA PRO A 94 -1.11 7.05 15.41
C PRO A 94 0.03 7.73 16.17
N GLU A 95 0.04 9.05 16.08
CA GLU A 95 0.60 9.88 17.15
C GLU A 95 -0.23 9.76 18.46
N GLU A 96 -1.38 9.06 18.40
CA GLU A 96 -2.37 8.86 19.47
C GLU A 96 -2.27 7.53 20.25
N PHE A 97 -1.22 6.70 20.11
CA PHE A 97 -0.94 5.61 21.08
C PHE A 97 -0.06 6.09 22.25
N LYS A 98 -0.40 7.24 22.84
CA LYS A 98 0.08 7.64 24.17
C LYS A 98 -0.98 7.35 25.22
#